data_AF-A0A916PWQ8-F1
#
_entry.id   AF-A0A916PWQ8-F1
#
_cell.length_a   1.000
_cell.length_b   1.000
_cell.length_c   1.000
_cell.angle_alpha   90.00
_cell.angle_beta   90.00
_cell.angle_gamma   90.00
#
_symmetry.space_group_name_H-M   'P 1'
#
loop_
_entity.id
_entity.type
_entity.pdbx_description
1 polymer ?
#
loop_
_entity_poly.entity_id
_entity_poly.type
_entity_poly.pdbx_seq_one_letter_code
_entity_poly.pdbx_strand_id
1 'polypeptide(L)'
;MKLLSIPYGAIAYLMFLLIGYIAGGYLLAAYNVNQFILIGNYLVALRLAQTGASSISLAIAWISLWIWGAVFAWAKPFILVEISAKTVALLLLSCWILATSMIFLLAFARARMHKLGLDKRKSIYGLIILTWGAMTLGWHLYQWISPQ
;
A
#
# COMPACT_ATOMS: atom_id res chain seq x y z
N MET A 1 40.71 -2.48 3.10
CA MET A 1 39.47 -2.47 2.30
C MET A 1 38.29 -2.66 3.24
N LYS A 2 37.40 -1.66 3.40
CA LYS A 2 36.12 -1.87 4.09
C LYS A 2 35.23 -2.68 3.13
N LEU A 3 34.96 -3.93 3.47
CA LEU A 3 33.91 -4.71 2.81
C LEU A 3 32.62 -3.89 2.89
N LEU A 4 32.16 -3.40 1.74
CA LEU A 4 30.82 -2.83 1.58
C LEU A 4 29.84 -3.96 1.85
N SER A 5 29.43 -4.11 3.11
CA SER A 5 28.38 -5.05 3.47
C SER A 5 27.09 -4.59 2.79
N ILE A 6 26.62 -5.35 1.80
CA ILE A 6 25.34 -5.10 1.15
C ILE A 6 24.25 -5.17 2.25
N PRO A 7 23.43 -4.12 2.44
CA PRO A 7 22.43 -4.11 3.50
C PRO A 7 21.20 -4.92 3.08
N TYR A 8 21.34 -6.25 3.00
CA TYR A 8 20.29 -7.19 2.57
C TYR A 8 18.97 -7.00 3.32
N GLY A 9 19.01 -6.67 4.61
CA GLY A 9 17.82 -6.40 5.41
C GLY A 9 17.06 -5.14 4.98
N ALA A 10 17.73 -4.13 4.41
CA ALA A 10 17.07 -2.96 3.83
C ALA A 10 16.44 -3.30 2.47
N ILE A 11 17.12 -4.11 1.66
CA ILE A 11 16.61 -4.58 0.36
C ILE A 11 15.36 -5.43 0.55
N ALA A 12 15.42 -6.45 1.41
CA ALA A 12 14.28 -7.32 1.70
C ALA A 12 13.07 -6.51 2.21
N TYR A 13 13.30 -5.52 3.07
CA TYR A 13 12.25 -4.64 3.56
C TYR A 13 11.56 -3.86 2.43
N LEU A 14 12.34 -3.30 1.50
CA LEU A 14 11.79 -2.56 0.35
C LEU A 14 11.09 -3.49 -0.64
N MET A 15 11.54 -4.74 -0.78
CA MET A 15 10.85 -5.77 -1.55
C MET A 15 9.48 -6.10 -0.97
N PHE A 16 9.38 -6.29 0.35
CA PHE A 16 8.08 -6.48 1.02
C PHE A 16 7.17 -5.27 0.85
N LEU A 17 7.72 -4.06 0.95
CA LEU A 17 6.99 -2.83 0.71
C LEU A 17 6.47 -2.77 -0.74
N LEU A 18 7.31 -3.10 -1.72
CA LEU A 18 6.96 -3.13 -3.14
C LEU A 18 5.81 -4.10 -3.40
N ILE A 19 5.96 -5.36 -2.97
CA ILE A 19 4.94 -6.41 -3.17
C ILE A 19 3.64 -6.02 -2.47
N GLY A 20 3.72 -5.46 -1.26
CA GLY A 20 2.54 -5.03 -0.52
C GLY A 20 1.78 -3.88 -1.19
N TYR A 21 2.48 -2.92 -1.79
CA TYR A 21 1.85 -1.85 -2.57
C TYR A 21 1.30 -2.34 -3.92
N ILE A 22 1.93 -3.34 -4.55
CA ILE A 22 1.35 -4.03 -5.72
C ILE A 22 0.04 -4.71 -5.33
N ALA A 23 0.04 -5.48 -4.24
CA ALA A 23 -1.17 -6.12 -3.72
C ALA A 23 -2.25 -5.08 -3.36
N GLY A 24 -1.85 -3.95 -2.76
CA GLY A 24 -2.75 -2.83 -2.48
C GLY A 24 -3.41 -2.28 -3.75
N GLY A 25 -2.63 -2.01 -4.79
CA GLY A 25 -3.15 -1.54 -6.08
C GLY A 25 -4.10 -2.53 -6.75
N TYR A 26 -3.74 -3.82 -6.70
CA TYR A 26 -4.57 -4.91 -7.20
C TYR A 26 -5.91 -4.98 -6.47
N LEU A 27 -5.90 -4.89 -5.14
CA LEU A 27 -7.12 -4.89 -4.32
C LEU A 27 -8.00 -3.66 -4.61
N LEU A 28 -7.41 -2.47 -4.74
CA LEU A 28 -8.17 -1.26 -5.10
C LEU A 28 -8.89 -1.43 -6.45
N ALA A 29 -8.22 -2.04 -7.43
CA ALA A 29 -8.82 -2.36 -8.72
C ALA A 29 -9.92 -3.43 -8.60
N ALA A 30 -9.68 -4.47 -7.79
CA ALA A 30 -10.63 -5.57 -7.57
C ALA A 30 -11.95 -5.12 -6.95
N TYR A 31 -11.92 -4.09 -6.10
CA TYR A 31 -13.10 -3.47 -5.51
C TYR A 31 -13.68 -2.32 -6.35
N ASN A 32 -13.16 -2.09 -7.57
CA ASN A 32 -13.57 -1.01 -8.47
C ASN A 32 -13.65 0.35 -7.76
N VAL A 33 -12.59 0.68 -7.02
CA VAL A 33 -12.55 1.85 -6.16
C VAL A 33 -12.58 3.13 -7.00
N ASN A 34 -13.40 4.11 -6.58
CA ASN A 34 -13.48 5.42 -7.25
C ASN A 34 -12.12 6.15 -7.22
N GLN A 35 -11.84 6.92 -8.29
CA GLN A 35 -10.67 7.78 -8.45
C GLN A 35 -10.40 8.67 -7.22
N PHE A 36 -11.42 9.15 -6.52
CA PHE A 36 -11.23 9.95 -5.29
C PHE A 36 -10.46 9.18 -4.20
N ILE A 37 -10.86 7.94 -3.95
CA ILE A 37 -10.21 7.08 -2.94
C ILE A 37 -8.80 6.70 -3.41
N LEU A 38 -8.64 6.45 -4.71
CA LEU A 38 -7.34 6.16 -5.31
C LEU A 38 -6.36 7.34 -5.13
N ILE A 39 -6.77 8.57 -5.49
CA ILE A 39 -5.98 9.79 -5.31
C ILE A 39 -5.65 10.00 -3.83
N GLY A 40 -6.62 9.80 -2.94
CA GLY A 40 -6.38 9.92 -1.51
C GLY A 40 -5.35 8.91 -0.98
N ASN A 41 -5.35 7.66 -1.48
CA ASN A 41 -4.30 6.68 -1.15
C ASN A 41 -2.91 7.15 -1.62
N TYR A 42 -2.79 7.69 -2.83
CA TYR A 42 -1.53 8.28 -3.32
C TYR A 42 -1.05 9.45 -2.44
N LEU A 43 -1.95 10.35 -2.04
CA LEU A 43 -1.64 11.50 -1.20
C LEU A 43 -1.26 11.10 0.23
N VAL A 44 -1.96 10.12 0.80
CA VAL A 44 -1.61 9.58 2.12
C VAL A 44 -0.26 8.87 2.08
N ALA A 45 0.01 8.06 1.06
CA ALA A 45 1.32 7.44 0.87
C ALA A 45 2.43 8.48 0.70
N LEU A 46 2.19 9.53 -0.08
CA LEU A 46 3.10 10.67 -0.23
C LEU A 46 3.41 11.32 1.12
N ARG A 47 2.36 11.67 1.88
CA ARG A 47 2.51 12.32 3.19
C ARG A 47 3.27 11.42 4.16
N LEU A 48 2.96 10.13 4.18
CA LEU A 48 3.63 9.13 5.01
C LEU A 48 5.10 8.96 4.61
N ALA A 49 5.41 8.93 3.31
CA ALA A 49 6.78 8.89 2.81
C ALA A 49 7.57 10.15 3.18
N GLN A 50 6.91 11.32 3.29
CA GLN A 50 7.51 12.62 3.65
C GLN A 50 7.71 12.84 5.15
N THR A 51 6.78 12.39 5.99
CA THR A 51 6.84 12.66 7.43
C THR A 51 7.09 11.43 8.30
N GLY A 52 6.98 10.22 7.73
CA GLY A 52 7.18 8.97 8.45
C GLY A 52 6.11 8.77 9.53
N ALA A 53 6.55 8.37 10.73
CA ALA A 53 5.68 7.97 11.84
C ALA A 53 4.62 9.02 12.25
N SER A 54 4.89 10.32 12.07
CA SER A 54 3.96 11.38 12.47
C SER A 54 2.65 11.43 11.66
N SER A 55 2.58 10.75 10.51
CA SER A 55 1.35 10.65 9.70
C SER A 55 0.69 9.29 9.77
N ILE A 56 1.12 8.38 10.66
CA ILE A 56 0.51 7.05 10.80
C ILE A 56 -0.96 7.17 11.20
N SER A 57 -1.29 8.02 12.17
CA SER A 57 -2.68 8.19 12.63
C SER A 57 -3.59 8.67 11.50
N LEU A 58 -3.14 9.66 10.72
CA LEU A 58 -3.84 10.13 9.52
C LEU A 58 -4.05 9.01 8.51
N ALA A 59 -3.02 8.22 8.23
CA ALA A 59 -3.10 7.13 7.27
C ALA A 59 -4.05 6.01 7.72
N ILE A 60 -4.02 5.65 9.01
CA ILE A 60 -4.92 4.66 9.60
C ILE A 60 -6.37 5.20 9.60
N ALA A 61 -6.58 6.47 9.95
CA ALA A 61 -7.89 7.09 9.91
C ALA A 61 -8.47 7.09 8.48
N TRP A 62 -7.66 7.47 7.50
CA TRP A 62 -8.05 7.46 6.08
C TRP A 62 -8.47 6.07 5.62
N ILE A 63 -7.63 5.05 5.82
CA ILE A 63 -7.95 3.69 5.34
C ILE A 63 -9.14 3.10 6.10
N SER A 64 -9.27 3.39 7.40
CA SER A 64 -10.38 2.89 8.21
C SER A 64 -11.71 3.46 7.75
N LEU A 65 -11.77 4.75 7.40
CA LEU A 65 -12.98 5.38 6.87
C LEU A 65 -13.51 4.62 5.64
N TRP A 66 -12.63 4.25 4.72
CA TRP A 66 -13.03 3.58 3.49
C TRP A 66 -13.33 2.10 3.68
N ILE A 67 -12.53 1.38 4.46
CA ILE A 67 -12.76 -0.05 4.65
C ILE A 67 -14.03 -0.29 5.46
N TRP A 68 -14.27 0.46 6.54
CA TRP A 68 -15.52 0.33 7.29
C TRP A 68 -16.71 0.89 6.51
N GLY A 69 -16.54 1.97 5.75
CA GLY A 69 -17.55 2.43 4.79
C GLY A 69 -17.93 1.34 3.78
N ALA A 70 -16.95 0.59 3.28
CA ALA A 70 -17.15 -0.54 2.38
C ALA A 70 -17.87 -1.72 3.05
N VAL A 71 -17.64 -1.97 4.34
CA VAL A 71 -18.41 -2.96 5.12
C VAL A 71 -19.90 -2.56 5.18
N PHE A 72 -20.20 -1.30 5.47
CA PHE A 72 -21.59 -0.82 5.53
C PHE A 72 -22.27 -0.81 4.15
N ALA A 73 -21.52 -0.49 3.09
CA ALA A 73 -22.01 -0.52 1.71
C ALA A 73 -22.06 -1.92 1.10
N TRP A 74 -21.66 -2.97 1.84
CA TRP A 74 -21.59 -4.34 1.34
C TRP A 74 -20.76 -4.48 0.05
N ALA A 75 -19.65 -3.75 -0.02
CA ALA A 75 -18.78 -3.75 -1.19
C ALA A 75 -18.21 -5.15 -1.43
N LYS A 76 -18.39 -5.68 -2.63
CA LYS A 76 -17.87 -6.98 -3.06
C LYS A 76 -16.80 -6.78 -4.13
N PRO A 77 -15.74 -7.62 -4.13
CA PRO A 77 -14.83 -7.68 -5.25
C PRO A 77 -15.56 -8.13 -6.52
N PHE A 78 -15.23 -7.52 -7.66
CA PHE A 78 -15.99 -7.66 -8.91
C PHE A 78 -16.05 -9.10 -9.43
N ILE A 79 -14.98 -9.87 -9.24
CA ILE A 79 -14.86 -11.27 -9.69
C ILE A 79 -15.66 -12.24 -8.80
N LEU A 80 -15.94 -11.88 -7.55
CA LEU A 80 -16.55 -12.77 -6.57
C LEU A 80 -17.99 -12.28 -6.28
N VAL A 81 -18.90 -12.55 -7.22
CA VAL A 81 -20.30 -12.12 -7.15
C VAL A 81 -21.08 -12.92 -6.08
N GLU A 82 -20.79 -14.22 -5.96
CA GLU A 82 -21.44 -15.15 -5.02
C GLU A 82 -20.54 -15.47 -3.81
N ILE A 83 -20.49 -14.55 -2.85
CA ILE A 83 -19.79 -14.77 -1.56
C ILE A 83 -20.69 -14.42 -0.39
N SER A 84 -20.56 -15.23 0.67
CA SER A 84 -21.29 -15.04 1.92
C SER A 84 -20.87 -13.74 2.63
N ALA A 85 -21.78 -13.19 3.44
CA ALA A 85 -21.52 -12.02 4.29
C ALA A 85 -20.27 -12.16 5.15
N LYS A 86 -20.09 -13.35 5.74
CA LYS A 86 -18.95 -13.68 6.60
C LYS A 86 -17.64 -13.62 5.82
N THR A 87 -17.63 -14.13 4.58
CA THR A 87 -16.45 -14.12 3.72
C THR A 87 -16.08 -12.69 3.31
N VAL A 88 -17.06 -11.85 2.95
CA VAL A 88 -16.83 -10.43 2.62
C VAL A 88 -16.25 -9.69 3.82
N ALA A 89 -16.81 -9.88 5.01
CA ALA A 89 -16.29 -9.25 6.22
C ALA A 89 -14.85 -9.68 6.54
N LEU A 90 -14.54 -10.98 6.40
CA LEU A 90 -13.17 -11.50 6.58
C LEU A 90 -12.19 -10.93 5.54
N LEU A 91 -12.60 -10.78 4.28
CA LEU A 91 -11.79 -10.17 3.23
C LEU A 91 -11.50 -8.70 3.55
N LEU A 92 -12.51 -7.92 3.92
CA LEU A 92 -12.35 -6.50 4.28
C LEU A 92 -11.47 -6.33 5.53
N LEU A 93 -11.61 -7.20 6.53
CA LEU A 93 -10.73 -7.24 7.70
C LEU A 93 -9.28 -7.56 7.29
N SER A 94 -9.09 -8.53 6.39
CA SER A 94 -7.77 -8.89 5.89
C SER A 94 -7.13 -7.74 5.10
N CYS A 95 -7.91 -7.04 4.28
CA CYS A 95 -7.48 -5.83 3.58
C CYS A 95 -7.07 -4.72 4.57
N TRP A 96 -7.82 -4.55 5.67
CA TRP A 96 -7.50 -3.57 6.71
C TRP A 96 -6.17 -3.89 7.38
N ILE A 97 -5.98 -5.13 7.83
CA ILE A 97 -4.73 -5.58 8.46
C ILE A 97 -3.54 -5.39 7.51
N LEU A 98 -3.71 -5.77 6.24
CA LEU A 98 -2.68 -5.61 5.21
C LEU A 98 -2.33 -4.13 5.03
N ALA A 99 -3.32 -3.26 4.83
CA ALA A 99 -3.11 -1.83 4.62
C ALA A 99 -2.46 -1.15 5.83
N THR A 100 -2.90 -1.46 7.05
CA THR A 100 -2.27 -0.97 8.28
C THR A 100 -0.81 -1.43 8.39
N SER A 101 -0.52 -2.68 8.06
CA SER A 101 0.85 -3.20 8.04
C SER A 101 1.72 -2.43 7.02
N MET A 102 1.19 -2.12 5.84
CA MET A 102 1.89 -1.33 4.83
C MET A 102 2.13 0.11 5.26
N ILE A 103 1.19 0.73 5.99
CA ILE A 103 1.37 2.06 6.60
C ILE A 103 2.59 2.04 7.54
N PHE A 104 2.66 1.07 8.45
CA PHE A 104 3.82 0.95 9.33
C PHE A 104 5.12 0.73 8.54
N LEU A 105 5.10 -0.15 7.53
CA LEU A 105 6.28 -0.39 6.71
C LEU A 105 6.76 0.89 6.00
N LEU A 106 5.85 1.64 5.37
CA LEU A 106 6.20 2.87 4.68
C LEU A 106 6.69 3.96 5.66
N ALA A 107 6.03 4.10 6.81
CA ALA A 107 6.38 5.11 7.80
C ALA A 107 7.84 5.00 8.30
N PHE A 108 8.37 3.78 8.36
CA PHE A 108 9.75 3.51 8.78
C PHE A 108 10.72 3.21 7.61
N ALA A 109 10.24 3.20 6.36
CA ALA A 109 11.06 2.83 5.20
C ALA A 109 12.22 3.80 4.95
N ARG A 110 12.11 5.08 5.36
CA ARG A 110 13.17 6.07 5.16
C ARG A 110 14.46 5.70 5.89
N ALA A 111 14.37 5.13 7.08
CA ALA A 111 15.54 4.66 7.81
C ALA A 111 16.27 3.53 7.05
N ARG A 112 15.55 2.73 6.26
CA ARG A 112 16.11 1.68 5.40
C ARG A 112 16.75 2.25 4.15
N MET A 113 16.14 3.26 3.53
CA MET A 113 16.74 4.00 2.40
C MET A 113 18.05 4.70 2.78
N HIS A 114 18.13 5.28 3.98
CA HIS A 114 19.38 5.85 4.48
C HIS A 114 20.48 4.80 4.71
N LYS A 115 20.14 3.59 5.14
CA LYS A 115 21.10 2.47 5.23
C LYS A 115 21.65 2.03 3.87
N LEU A 116 20.95 2.34 2.78
CA LEU A 116 21.41 2.14 1.40
C LEU A 116 22.29 3.30 0.90
N GLY A 117 22.61 4.27 1.76
CA GLY A 117 23.45 5.43 1.42
C GLY A 117 22.69 6.57 0.71
N LEU A 118 21.36 6.52 0.67
CA LEU A 118 20.56 7.58 0.05
C LEU A 118 20.43 8.78 0.99
N ASP A 119 20.50 9.98 0.41
CA ASP A 119 20.20 11.22 1.12
C ASP A 119 18.70 11.34 1.44
N LYS A 120 18.33 12.34 2.24
CA LYS A 120 16.95 12.51 2.72
C LYS A 120 15.96 12.76 1.58
N ARG A 121 16.34 13.56 0.58
CA ARG A 121 15.44 13.90 -0.54
C ARG A 121 15.26 12.69 -1.46
N LYS A 122 16.36 12.05 -1.87
CA LYS A 122 16.37 10.83 -2.69
C LYS A 122 15.62 9.69 -2.03
N SER A 123 15.71 9.56 -0.71
CA SER A 123 14.93 8.57 0.04
C SER A 123 13.42 8.83 -0.07
N ILE A 124 12.98 10.08 0.08
CA ILE A 124 11.56 10.44 -0.03
C ILE A 124 11.07 10.21 -1.47
N TYR A 125 11.76 10.75 -2.47
CA TYR A 125 11.38 10.55 -3.88
C TYR A 125 11.41 9.07 -4.29
N GLY A 126 12.42 8.31 -3.86
CA GLY A 126 12.51 6.88 -4.13
C GLY A 126 11.34 6.11 -3.54
N LEU A 127 10.92 6.42 -2.31
CA LEU A 127 9.74 5.80 -1.70
C LEU A 127 8.44 6.18 -2.40
N ILE A 128 8.30 7.43 -2.85
CA ILE A 128 7.13 7.87 -3.62
C ILE A 128 7.07 7.09 -4.93
N ILE A 129 8.15 7.07 -5.71
CA ILE A 129 8.20 6.35 -6.99
C ILE A 129 7.94 4.85 -6.78
N LEU A 130 8.54 4.25 -5.75
CA LEU A 130 8.34 2.84 -5.42
C LEU A 130 6.88 2.54 -5.09
N THR A 131 6.28 3.30 -4.17
CA THR A 131 4.92 3.04 -3.69
C THR A 131 3.87 3.36 -4.75
N TRP A 132 4.01 4.50 -5.44
CA TRP A 132 3.10 4.91 -6.49
C TRP A 132 3.21 3.97 -7.70
N GLY A 133 4.43 3.69 -8.15
CA GLY A 133 4.69 2.77 -9.25
C GLY A 133 4.17 1.37 -8.95
N ALA A 134 4.42 0.84 -7.74
CA ALA A 134 3.87 -0.44 -7.30
C ALA A 134 2.34 -0.46 -7.31
N MET A 135 1.69 0.57 -6.78
CA MET A 135 0.24 0.63 -6.72
C MET A 135 -0.39 0.71 -8.13
N THR A 136 0.18 1.53 -9.02
CA THR A 136 -0.24 1.60 -10.43
C THR A 136 -0.04 0.26 -11.16
N LEU A 137 1.10 -0.40 -10.93
CA LEU A 137 1.37 -1.72 -11.50
C LEU A 137 0.35 -2.75 -11.03
N GLY A 138 0.06 -2.79 -9.72
CA GLY A 138 -0.96 -3.66 -9.15
C GLY A 138 -2.34 -3.45 -9.77
N TRP A 139 -2.72 -2.19 -9.96
CA TRP A 139 -3.98 -1.82 -10.60
C TRP A 139 -4.08 -2.36 -12.03
N HIS A 140 -3.06 -2.14 -12.85
CA HIS A 140 -3.04 -2.61 -14.24
C HIS A 140 -2.91 -4.13 -14.35
N LEU A 141 -2.19 -4.78 -13.44
CA LEU A 141 -2.12 -6.24 -13.37
C LEU A 141 -3.52 -6.85 -13.18
N TYR A 142 -4.34 -6.26 -12.32
CA TYR A 142 -5.73 -6.69 -12.16
C TYR A 142 -6.53 -6.55 -13.45
N GLN A 143 -6.44 -5.39 -14.11
CA GLN A 143 -7.17 -5.13 -15.37
C GLN A 143 -6.75 -6.06 -16.51
N TRP A 144 -5.49 -6.49 -16.53
CA TRP A 144 -4.99 -7.40 -17.57
C TRP A 144 -5.46 -8.84 -17.35
N ILE A 145 -5.53 -9.29 -16.08
CA ILE A 145 -5.91 -10.66 -15.73
C ILE A 145 -7.43 -10.83 -15.70
N SER A 146 -8.17 -9.78 -15.36
CA SER A 146 -9.63 -9.87 -15.21
C SER A 146 -10.30 -9.82 -16.59
N PRO A 147 -11.10 -10.84 -16.98
CA PRO A 147 -11.90 -10.77 -18.19
C PRO A 147 -12.91 -9.61 -18.07
N GLN A 148 -13.11 -8.89 -19.18
CA GLN A 148 -14.12 -7.83 -19.29
C GLN A 148 -15.53 -8.38 -19.15
#